data_AF-V8N683-F1
#
_entry.id   AF-V8N683-F1
#
_cell.length_a   1.000
_cell.length_b   1.000
_cell.length_c   1.000
_cell.angle_alpha   90.00
_cell.angle_beta   90.00
_cell.angle_gamma   90.00
#
_symmetry.space_group_name_H-M   'P 1'
#
loop_
_entity.id
_entity.type
_entity.pdbx_description
1 polymer ?
#
loop_
_entity_poly.entity_id
_entity_poly.type
_entity_poly.pdbx_seq_one_letter_code
_entity_poly.pdbx_strand_id
1 'polypeptide(L)'
;IIFSNGHIRKYGITSLRKLGLRKKSTEHQIEGVAQTLGEIFRQTKGQPLDPSLPVINAVSNVICALSFGHQFAPEDENFQKCFFVLPRLMSCLPGPHKEALASIEVITSFAKQEIEKYKESSALNDPQGFIDYYLLQME
;
A
#
# COMPACT_ATOMS: atom_id res chain seq x y z
N ILE A 1 11.09 -5.61 -5.19
CA ILE A 1 10.84 -6.11 -6.58
C ILE A 1 11.60 -5.28 -7.62
N ILE A 2 11.46 -3.95 -7.63
CA ILE A 2 12.11 -3.07 -8.64
C ILE A 2 13.64 -3.14 -8.55
N PHE A 3 14.19 -3.10 -7.33
CA PHE A 3 15.65 -3.14 -7.08
C PHE A 3 16.16 -4.52 -6.64
N SER A 4 15.36 -5.58 -6.80
CA SER A 4 15.71 -6.91 -6.28
C SER A 4 16.35 -7.82 -7.34
N ASN A 5 17.29 -8.66 -6.92
CA ASN A 5 17.95 -9.66 -7.75
C ASN A 5 17.00 -10.78 -8.21
N GLY A 6 17.45 -11.61 -9.16
CA GLY A 6 16.61 -12.54 -9.94
C GLY A 6 15.65 -13.42 -9.14
N HIS A 7 16.10 -14.02 -8.02
CA HIS A 7 15.25 -14.88 -7.19
C HIS A 7 14.14 -14.09 -6.48
N ILE A 8 14.50 -13.05 -5.73
CA ILE A 8 13.54 -12.22 -4.98
C ILE A 8 12.53 -11.57 -5.94
N ARG A 9 12.98 -11.14 -7.13
CA ARG A 9 12.10 -10.59 -8.16
C ARG A 9 11.10 -11.64 -8.67
N LYS A 10 11.55 -12.88 -8.91
CA LYS A 10 10.69 -13.98 -9.37
C LYS A 10 9.61 -14.31 -8.36
N TYR A 11 9.97 -14.45 -7.08
CA TYR A 11 9.00 -14.72 -6.01
C TYR A 11 7.98 -13.59 -5.90
N GLY A 12 8.45 -12.32 -5.82
CA GLY A 12 7.56 -11.17 -5.73
C GLY A 12 6.57 -11.07 -6.89
N ILE A 13 7.02 -11.25 -8.14
CA ILE A 13 6.11 -11.23 -9.31
C ILE A 13 5.11 -12.40 -9.25
N THR A 14 5.54 -13.58 -8.80
CA THR A 14 4.66 -14.75 -8.71
C THR A 14 3.58 -14.55 -7.64
N SER A 15 3.92 -13.98 -6.50
CA SER A 15 2.96 -13.63 -5.44
C SER A 15 1.98 -12.56 -5.91
N LEU A 16 2.44 -11.51 -6.61
CA LEU A 16 1.56 -10.50 -7.21
C LEU A 16 0.58 -11.11 -8.23
N ARG A 17 1.02 -12.07 -9.06
CA ARG A 17 0.12 -12.76 -9.99
C ARG A 17 -0.92 -13.61 -9.24
N LYS A 18 -0.51 -14.34 -8.20
CA LYS A 18 -1.45 -15.14 -7.38
C LYS A 18 -2.50 -14.26 -6.71
N LEU A 19 -2.09 -13.10 -6.20
CA LEU A 19 -2.99 -12.08 -5.65
C LEU A 19 -3.97 -11.58 -6.72
N GLY A 20 -3.49 -11.19 -7.90
CA GLY A 20 -4.35 -10.69 -8.99
C GLY A 20 -5.29 -11.73 -9.61
N LEU A 21 -4.92 -13.02 -9.56
CA LEU A 21 -5.73 -14.12 -10.09
C LEU A 21 -6.84 -14.57 -9.12
N ARG A 22 -6.80 -14.14 -7.85
CA ARG A 22 -7.76 -14.55 -6.82
C ARG A 22 -8.25 -13.33 -6.03
N LYS A 23 -9.45 -12.84 -6.39
CA LYS A 23 -10.59 -12.59 -5.49
C LYS A 23 -11.38 -11.35 -5.91
N LYS A 24 -12.71 -11.52 -5.98
CA LYS A 24 -13.71 -10.45 -5.87
C LYS A 24 -13.45 -9.51 -4.68
N SER A 25 -12.79 -9.99 -3.61
CA SER A 25 -12.38 -9.20 -2.44
C SER A 25 -11.46 -8.03 -2.80
N THR A 26 -10.43 -8.24 -3.63
CA THR A 26 -9.49 -7.18 -4.02
C THR A 26 -10.15 -6.16 -4.94
N GLU A 27 -10.99 -6.64 -5.86
CA GLU A 27 -11.80 -5.76 -6.71
C GLU A 27 -12.75 -4.90 -5.88
N HIS A 28 -13.42 -5.49 -4.88
CA HIS A 28 -14.31 -4.76 -3.99
C HIS A 28 -13.57 -3.76 -3.09
N GLN A 29 -12.33 -4.05 -2.70
CA GLN A 29 -11.47 -3.09 -2.02
C GLN A 29 -11.10 -1.91 -2.93
N ILE A 30 -10.71 -2.17 -4.18
CA ILE A 30 -10.42 -1.10 -5.15
C ILE A 30 -11.67 -0.26 -5.42
N GLU A 31 -12.83 -0.91 -5.56
CA GLU A 31 -14.13 -0.27 -5.73
C GLU A 31 -14.46 0.62 -4.53
N GLY A 32 -14.29 0.13 -3.31
CA GLY A 32 -14.50 0.92 -2.09
C GLY A 32 -13.65 2.18 -2.04
N VAL A 33 -12.35 2.09 -2.40
CA VAL A 33 -11.48 3.27 -2.47
C VAL A 33 -11.95 4.25 -3.54
N ALA A 34 -12.35 3.76 -4.72
CA ALA A 34 -12.86 4.61 -5.79
C ALA A 34 -14.16 5.33 -5.39
N GLN A 35 -15.06 4.65 -4.66
CA GLN A 35 -16.27 5.23 -4.13
C GLN A 35 -15.95 6.34 -3.11
N THR A 36 -15.03 6.10 -2.16
CA THR A 36 -14.59 7.12 -1.20
C THR A 36 -14.00 8.35 -1.89
N LEU A 37 -13.16 8.14 -2.91
CA LEU A 37 -12.59 9.24 -3.68
C LEU A 37 -13.66 10.04 -4.44
N GLY A 38 -14.63 9.35 -5.06
CA GLY A 38 -15.76 9.98 -5.74
C GLY A 38 -16.62 10.82 -4.79
N GLU A 39 -16.83 10.34 -3.57
CA GLU A 39 -17.59 11.05 -2.54
C GLU A 39 -16.85 12.33 -2.08
N ILE A 40 -15.52 12.28 -1.91
CA ILE A 40 -14.71 13.47 -1.61
C ILE A 40 -14.88 14.55 -2.69
N PHE A 41 -14.83 14.16 -3.97
CA PHE A 41 -15.04 15.08 -5.07
C PHE A 41 -16.47 15.63 -5.12
N ARG A 42 -17.47 14.80 -4.81
CA ARG A 42 -18.87 15.22 -4.75
C ARG A 42 -19.13 16.22 -3.62
N GLN A 43 -18.55 16.01 -2.44
CA GLN A 43 -18.69 16.89 -1.28
C GLN A 43 -18.08 18.28 -1.48
N THR A 44 -17.11 18.38 -2.39
CA THR A 44 -16.46 19.63 -2.76
C THR A 44 -17.43 20.61 -3.47
N LYS A 45 -18.60 20.16 -3.95
CA LYS A 45 -19.69 21.00 -4.52
C LYS A 45 -19.22 22.03 -5.57
N GLY A 46 -18.23 21.67 -6.37
CA GLY A 46 -17.68 22.53 -7.44
C GLY A 46 -16.72 23.62 -6.94
N GLN A 47 -16.33 23.61 -5.67
CA GLN A 47 -15.26 24.47 -5.18
C GLN A 47 -13.90 24.03 -5.76
N PRO A 48 -12.95 24.96 -5.94
CA PRO A 48 -11.58 24.61 -6.29
C PRO A 48 -10.98 23.67 -5.22
N LEU A 49 -10.49 22.52 -5.67
CA LEU A 49 -9.83 21.51 -4.84
C LEU A 49 -8.54 21.10 -5.54
N ASP A 50 -7.47 20.93 -4.75
CA ASP A 50 -6.27 20.24 -5.22
C ASP A 50 -6.51 18.72 -5.20
N PRO A 51 -6.60 18.04 -6.36
CA PRO A 51 -6.88 16.61 -6.42
C PRO A 51 -5.67 15.76 -6.03
N SER A 52 -4.46 16.35 -5.92
CA SER A 52 -3.23 15.62 -5.67
C SER A 52 -3.31 14.80 -4.39
N LEU A 53 -3.79 15.42 -3.30
CA LEU A 53 -3.86 14.77 -1.99
C LEU A 53 -4.91 13.63 -1.95
N PRO A 54 -6.18 13.82 -2.36
CA PRO A 54 -7.15 12.73 -2.44
C PRO A 54 -6.72 11.57 -3.35
N VAL A 55 -6.11 11.88 -4.50
CA VAL A 55 -5.68 10.86 -5.47
C VAL A 55 -4.50 10.05 -4.93
N ILE A 56 -3.47 10.71 -4.41
CA ILE A 56 -2.32 10.00 -3.81
C ILE A 56 -2.80 9.14 -2.63
N ASN A 57 -3.80 9.60 -1.87
CA ASN A 57 -4.33 8.89 -0.72
C ASN A 57 -5.04 7.60 -1.18
N ALA A 58 -5.93 7.73 -2.17
CA ALA A 58 -6.60 6.60 -2.78
C ALA A 58 -5.61 5.57 -3.34
N VAL A 59 -4.60 6.00 -4.10
CA VAL A 59 -3.58 5.10 -4.65
C VAL A 59 -2.77 4.42 -3.54
N SER A 60 -2.36 5.17 -2.51
CA SER A 60 -1.61 4.61 -1.39
C SER A 60 -2.43 3.59 -0.60
N ASN A 61 -3.73 3.85 -0.42
CA ASN A 61 -4.63 2.94 0.29
C ASN A 61 -4.85 1.64 -0.50
N VAL A 62 -4.99 1.71 -1.82
CA VAL A 62 -5.02 0.51 -2.69
C VAL A 62 -3.73 -0.30 -2.55
N ILE A 63 -2.56 0.35 -2.56
CA ILE A 63 -1.27 -0.33 -2.38
C ILE A 63 -1.20 -1.01 -1.01
N CYS A 64 -1.62 -0.32 0.05
CA CYS A 64 -1.69 -0.87 1.41
C CYS A 64 -2.66 -2.05 1.51
N ALA A 65 -3.86 -1.94 0.95
CA ALA A 65 -4.84 -3.02 0.90
C ALA A 65 -4.32 -4.26 0.15
N LEU A 66 -3.65 -4.05 -0.99
CA LEU A 66 -3.00 -5.14 -1.72
C LEU A 66 -1.84 -5.76 -0.94
N SER A 67 -1.12 -4.95 -0.16
CA SER A 67 0.07 -5.40 0.57
C SER A 67 -0.29 -6.17 1.84
N PHE A 68 -1.16 -5.59 2.67
CA PHE A 68 -1.52 -6.03 4.03
C PHE A 68 -2.91 -6.67 4.12
N GLY A 69 -3.67 -6.73 3.02
CA GLY A 69 -4.99 -7.34 2.97
C GLY A 69 -6.14 -6.48 3.50
N HIS A 70 -5.89 -5.25 3.97
CA HIS A 70 -6.89 -4.37 4.57
C HIS A 70 -6.65 -2.88 4.27
N GLN A 71 -7.71 -2.07 4.35
CA GLN A 71 -7.67 -0.64 4.09
C GLN A 71 -7.43 0.16 5.37
N PHE A 72 -6.81 1.33 5.23
CA PHE A 72 -6.62 2.27 6.32
C PHE A 72 -7.66 3.38 6.28
N ALA A 73 -8.10 3.85 7.45
CA ALA A 73 -8.94 5.04 7.52
C ALA A 73 -8.14 6.27 7.05
N PRO A 74 -8.77 7.24 6.35
CA PRO A 74 -8.09 8.48 5.96
C PRO A 74 -7.47 9.25 7.13
N GLU A 75 -8.00 9.07 8.35
CA GLU A 75 -7.57 9.72 9.59
C GLU A 75 -6.46 8.96 10.33
N ASP A 76 -6.04 7.78 9.86
CA ASP A 76 -4.99 7.02 10.52
C ASP A 76 -3.65 7.75 10.43
N GLU A 77 -3.12 8.20 11.56
CA GLU A 77 -1.88 8.98 11.63
C GLU A 77 -0.65 8.24 11.08
N ASN A 78 -0.58 6.93 11.26
CA ASN A 78 0.56 6.13 10.81
C ASN A 78 0.52 5.96 9.29
N PHE A 79 -0.67 5.74 8.75
CA PHE A 79 -0.91 5.71 7.33
C PHE A 79 -0.65 7.08 6.68
N GLN A 80 -1.14 8.18 7.28
CA GLN A 80 -0.87 9.54 6.80
C GLN A 80 0.64 9.85 6.76
N LYS A 81 1.39 9.45 7.78
CA LYS A 81 2.86 9.60 7.81
C LYS A 81 3.52 8.88 6.64
N CYS A 82 3.11 7.65 6.32
CA CYS A 82 3.64 6.94 5.16
C CYS A 82 3.21 7.57 3.82
N PHE A 83 1.96 8.05 3.76
CA PHE A 83 1.38 8.72 2.61
C PHE A 83 2.16 9.98 2.18
N PHE A 84 2.56 10.85 3.11
CA PHE A 84 3.33 12.06 2.77
C PHE A 84 4.76 11.76 2.33
N VAL A 85 5.25 10.58 2.68
CA VAL A 85 6.64 10.16 2.48
C VAL A 85 6.85 9.45 1.14
N LEU A 86 5.83 8.74 0.64
CA LEU A 86 5.86 8.03 -0.65
C LEU A 86 6.11 8.96 -1.86
N PRO A 87 5.40 10.09 -2.04
CA PRO A 87 5.67 11.04 -3.12
C PRO A 87 7.04 11.71 -3.00
N ARG A 88 7.47 12.03 -1.76
CA ARG A 88 8.81 12.58 -1.51
C ARG A 88 9.90 11.62 -1.95
N LEU A 89 9.76 10.33 -1.63
CA LEU A 89 10.71 9.30 -2.07
C LEU A 89 10.82 9.26 -3.62
N MET A 90 9.69 9.38 -4.32
CA MET A 90 9.65 9.39 -5.79
C MET A 90 10.24 10.67 -6.40
N SER A 91 10.13 11.82 -5.74
CA SER A 91 10.73 13.08 -6.20
C SER A 91 12.22 13.22 -5.87
N CYS A 92 12.76 12.39 -4.97
CA CYS A 92 14.17 12.45 -4.56
C CYS A 92 15.18 11.77 -5.52
N LEU A 93 14.77 11.29 -6.70
CA LEU A 93 15.71 10.72 -7.69
C LEU A 93 15.83 11.65 -8.91
N PRO A 94 17.02 12.21 -9.26
CA PRO A 94 18.28 12.35 -8.52
C PRO A 94 18.30 13.68 -7.73
N GLY A 95 18.15 13.62 -6.41
CA GLY A 95 18.01 14.75 -5.49
C GLY A 95 18.23 14.34 -4.02
N PRO A 96 17.85 15.15 -3.01
CA PRO A 96 18.37 15.10 -1.64
C PRO A 96 18.22 13.72 -0.94
N HIS A 97 19.29 12.94 -0.98
CA HIS A 97 19.36 11.56 -0.51
C HIS A 97 19.08 11.38 1.00
N LYS A 98 19.35 12.40 1.83
CA LYS A 98 19.08 12.34 3.28
C LYS A 98 17.58 12.30 3.58
N GLU A 99 16.78 13.07 2.85
CA GLU A 99 15.32 13.03 2.98
C GLU A 99 14.75 11.71 2.47
N ALA A 100 15.33 11.15 1.40
CA ALA A 100 14.96 9.82 0.91
C ALA A 100 15.27 8.71 1.92
N LEU A 101 16.40 8.77 2.62
CA LEU A 101 16.76 7.78 3.64
C LEU A 101 15.80 7.83 4.83
N ALA A 102 15.50 9.02 5.36
CA ALA A 102 14.50 9.18 6.41
C ALA A 102 13.11 8.70 5.95
N SER A 103 12.78 8.93 4.68
CA SER A 103 11.54 8.46 4.07
C SER A 103 11.46 6.93 4.03
N ILE A 104 12.55 6.27 3.65
CA ILE A 104 12.65 4.80 3.64
C ILE A 104 12.50 4.24 5.05
N GLU A 105 13.08 4.90 6.06
CA GLU A 105 13.00 4.45 7.45
C GLU A 105 11.56 4.45 7.97
N VAL A 106 10.80 5.52 7.71
CA VAL A 106 9.38 5.62 8.08
C VAL A 106 8.57 4.50 7.43
N ILE A 107 8.70 4.32 6.12
CA ILE A 107 7.97 3.28 5.37
C ILE A 107 8.35 1.88 5.87
N THR A 108 9.64 1.65 6.14
CA THR A 108 10.13 0.34 6.62
C THR A 108 9.62 0.03 8.02
N SER A 109 9.59 1.03 8.91
CA SER A 109 9.05 0.88 10.28
C SER A 109 7.56 0.51 10.25
N PHE A 110 6.78 1.24 9.46
CA PHE A 110 5.36 0.96 9.26
C PHE A 110 5.13 -0.45 8.71
N ALA A 111 5.84 -0.83 7.65
CA ALA A 111 5.71 -2.16 7.06
C ALA A 111 6.06 -3.28 8.07
N LYS A 112 7.08 -3.08 8.91
CA LYS A 112 7.43 -4.04 9.98
C LYS A 112 6.30 -4.18 11.00
N GLN A 113 5.74 -3.06 11.47
CA GLN A 113 4.64 -3.09 12.44
C GLN A 113 3.41 -3.85 11.90
N GLU A 114 3.04 -3.60 10.65
CA GLU A 114 1.92 -4.29 10.01
C GLU A 114 2.19 -5.79 9.81
N ILE A 115 3.43 -6.16 9.44
CA ILE A 115 3.83 -7.58 9.33
C ILE A 115 3.77 -8.29 10.70
N GLU A 116 4.19 -7.63 11.79
CA GLU A 116 4.14 -8.24 13.13
C GLU A 116 2.70 -8.41 13.62
N LYS A 117 1.85 -7.38 13.48
CA LYS A 117 0.40 -7.50 13.76
C LYS A 117 -0.23 -8.66 12.98
N TYR A 118 0.18 -8.81 11.72
CA TYR A 118 -0.28 -9.91 10.87
C TYR A 118 0.14 -11.27 11.41
N LYS A 119 1.42 -11.46 11.79
CA LYS A 119 1.92 -12.72 12.35
C LYS A 119 1.18 -13.14 13.62
N GLU A 120 0.83 -12.20 14.48
CA GLU A 120 0.02 -12.45 15.68
C GLU A 120 -1.41 -12.91 15.34
N SER A 121 -1.96 -12.42 14.21
CA SER A 121 -3.30 -12.76 13.70
C SER A 121 -3.36 -13.99 12.79
N SER A 122 -2.21 -14.59 12.44
CA SER A 122 -2.01 -15.61 11.39
C SER A 122 -2.65 -17.00 11.68
N ALA A 123 -3.74 -17.05 12.43
CA ALA A 123 -4.60 -18.22 12.59
C ALA A 123 -5.55 -18.46 11.39
N LEU A 124 -5.48 -17.65 10.33
CA LEU A 124 -6.43 -17.71 9.21
C LEU A 124 -5.84 -18.46 8.00
N ASN A 125 -6.43 -19.62 7.70
CA ASN A 125 -6.13 -20.53 6.59
C ASN A 125 -6.22 -19.94 5.15
N ASP A 126 -6.45 -18.63 4.97
CA ASP A 126 -6.68 -18.01 3.65
C ASP A 126 -5.92 -16.69 3.47
N PRO A 127 -4.97 -16.60 2.51
CA PRO A 127 -4.19 -15.40 2.26
C PRO A 127 -5.06 -14.22 1.77
N GLN A 128 -4.89 -13.06 2.40
CA GLN A 128 -5.62 -11.82 2.14
C GLN A 128 -4.75 -10.76 1.43
N GLY A 129 -3.43 -10.78 1.63
CA GLY A 129 -2.51 -9.77 1.08
C GLY A 129 -1.28 -10.36 0.38
N PHE A 130 -0.51 -9.48 -0.28
CA PHE A 130 0.76 -9.84 -0.92
C PHE A 130 1.73 -10.52 0.04
N ILE A 131 1.80 -10.07 1.29
CA ILE A 131 2.69 -10.64 2.32
C ILE A 131 2.42 -12.14 2.50
N ASP A 132 1.16 -12.52 2.58
CA ASP A 132 0.71 -13.90 2.79
C ASP A 132 1.13 -14.78 1.62
N TYR A 133 0.87 -14.32 0.39
CA TYR A 133 1.30 -15.02 -0.82
C TYR A 133 2.82 -15.06 -0.98
N TYR A 134 3.54 -14.12 -0.40
CA TYR A 134 5.00 -14.09 -0.40
C TYR A 134 5.56 -15.07 0.63
N LEU A 135 5.01 -15.12 1.85
CA LEU A 135 5.40 -16.06 2.90
C LEU A 135 5.11 -17.51 2.50
N LEU A 136 3.93 -17.79 1.94
CA LEU A 136 3.56 -19.11 1.40
C LEU A 136 4.45 -19.61 0.25
N GLN A 137 5.27 -18.74 -0.36
CA GLN A 137 6.23 -19.12 -1.41
C GLN A 137 7.63 -19.39 -0.85
N MET A 138 7.88 -18.97 0.39
CA MET A 138 9.18 -19.11 1.08
C MET A 138 9.22 -20.35 1.98
N GLU A 139 8.05 -20.89 2.36
CA GLU A 139 7.88 -22.25 2.89
C GLU A 139 7.98 -23.30 1.77
#